data_AF-A0A937QZ91-F1
#
_entry.id   AF-A0A937QZ91-F1
#
_cell.length_a   1.000
_cell.length_b   1.000
_cell.length_c   1.000
_cell.angle_alpha   90.00
_cell.angle_beta   90.00
_cell.angle_gamma   90.00
#
_symmetry.space_group_name_H-M   'P 1'
#
loop_
_entity.id
_entity.type
_entity.pdbx_description
1 polymer ?
#
loop_
_entity_poly.entity_id
_entity_poly.type
_entity_poly.pdbx_seq_one_letter_code
_entity_poly.pdbx_strand_id
1 'polypeptide(L)' 'SHDDGVYLMAQPGRQYVLGFDGGGSVELDAHALPGPAELRWINMHEGKWINGGRIEPGRISVQTPGDGLWMALVLAR' A
#
# COMPACT_ATOMS: atom_id res chain seq x y z
N SER A 1 9.85 -19.89 10.82
CA SER A 1 8.61 -19.09 10.76
C SER A 1 9.00 -17.71 10.26
N HIS A 2 8.95 -17.50 8.94
CA HIS A 2 9.08 -16.16 8.38
C HIS A 2 7.67 -15.56 8.46
N ASP A 3 7.53 -14.56 9.32
CA ASP A 3 6.33 -13.77 9.46
C ASP A 3 6.47 -12.63 8.43
N ASP A 4 5.80 -12.75 7.28
CA ASP A 4 5.77 -11.70 6.26
C ASP A 4 4.90 -10.54 6.78
N GLY A 5 5.44 -9.80 7.76
CA GLY A 5 4.70 -8.84 8.56
C GLY A 5 4.36 -7.58 7.78
N VAL A 6 3.07 -7.39 7.48
CA VAL A 6 2.55 -6.14 6.91
C VAL A 6 2.20 -5.17 8.03
N TYR A 7 2.85 -4.02 8.07
CA TYR A 7 2.58 -2.96 9.06
C TYR A 7 1.72 -1.86 8.46
N LEU A 8 0.59 -1.53 9.11
CA LEU A 8 -0.33 -0.46 8.69
C LEU A 8 -0.23 0.75 9.63
N MET A 9 0.15 1.92 9.09
CA MET A 9 -0.05 3.21 9.77
C MET A 9 -1.17 3.96 9.05
N ALA A 10 -2.23 4.31 9.78
CA ALA A 10 -3.44 4.92 9.21
C ALA A 10 -3.73 6.29 9.83
N GLN A 11 -4.00 7.28 8.98
CA GLN A 11 -4.81 8.46 9.29
C GLN A 11 -6.13 8.31 8.53
N PRO A 12 -7.19 7.80 9.19
CA PRO A 12 -8.46 7.51 8.54
C PRO A 12 -8.96 8.69 7.71
N GLY A 13 -9.28 8.42 6.44
CA GLY A 13 -9.75 9.43 5.49
C GLY A 13 -8.68 10.36 4.89
N ARG A 14 -7.39 10.16 5.20
CA ARG A 14 -6.30 10.97 4.65
C ARG A 14 -5.19 10.13 4.01
N GLN A 15 -4.54 9.28 4.81
CA GLN A 15 -3.33 8.58 4.39
C GLN A 15 -3.20 7.21 5.07
N TYR A 16 -2.75 6.21 4.33
CA TYR A 16 -2.46 4.88 4.86
C TYR A 16 -1.11 4.39 4.33
N VAL A 17 -0.27 3.82 5.19
CA VAL A 17 1.03 3.24 4.83
C VAL A 17 1.05 1.76 5.09
N LEU A 18 1.42 0.94 4.10
CA LEU A 18 1.63 -0.51 4.25
C LEU A 18 3.09 -0.87 3.98
N GLY A 19 3.76 -1.59 4.87
CA GLY A 19 5.11 -2.13 4.65
C GLY A 19 5.11 -3.59 4.21
N PHE A 20 5.99 -3.97 3.29
CA PHE A 20 6.18 -5.34 2.82
C PHE A 20 7.66 -5.71 2.88
N ASP A 21 8.02 -6.74 3.65
CA ASP A 21 9.40 -7.21 3.78
C ASP A 21 9.65 -8.37 2.80
N GLY A 22 10.22 -8.05 1.63
CA GLY A 22 10.55 -9.04 0.59
C GLY A 22 9.61 -9.04 -0.62
N GLY A 23 8.46 -8.38 -0.54
CA GLY A 23 7.46 -8.29 -1.61
C GLY A 23 6.11 -8.89 -1.21
N GLY A 24 5.24 -9.17 -2.18
CA GLY A 24 4.02 -9.94 -1.98
C GLY A 24 2.73 -9.17 -2.25
N SER A 25 1.64 -9.63 -1.64
CA SER A 25 0.31 -9.06 -1.83
C SER A 25 -0.51 -9.11 -0.55
N VAL A 26 -1.35 -8.11 -0.35
CA VAL A 26 -2.32 -8.07 0.75
C VAL A 26 -3.70 -7.70 0.22
N GLU A 27 -4.72 -8.30 0.80
CA GLU A 27 -6.10 -7.85 0.62
C GLU A 27 -6.37 -6.67 1.57
N LEU A 28 -6.66 -5.50 1.00
CA LEU A 28 -7.02 -4.31 1.75
C LEU A 28 -8.53 -4.14 1.75
N ASP A 29 -9.11 -3.97 2.94
CA ASP A 29 -10.46 -3.44 3.07
C ASP A 29 -10.42 -1.91 2.96
N ALA A 30 -10.78 -1.41 1.79
CA ALA A 30 -10.82 0.01 1.46
C ALA A 30 -12.25 0.57 1.45
N HIS A 31 -13.23 -0.10 2.08
CA HIS A 31 -14.63 0.38 2.12
C HIS A 31 -14.78 1.72 2.84
N ALA A 32 -13.86 2.07 3.73
CA ALA A 32 -13.86 3.35 4.45
C ALA A 32 -13.35 4.53 3.61
N LEU A 33 -12.90 4.32 2.37
CA LEU A 33 -12.50 5.41 1.50
C LEU A 33 -13.74 6.21 1.04
N PRO A 34 -13.74 7.55 1.16
CA PRO A 34 -14.87 8.38 0.74
C PRO A 34 -15.03 8.44 -0.79
N GLY A 35 -14.02 7.97 -1.52
CA GLY A 35 -13.96 7.93 -2.97
C GLY A 35 -12.63 7.30 -3.42
N PRO A 36 -12.32 7.38 -4.72
CA PRO A 36 -11.10 6.80 -5.25
C PRO A 36 -9.84 7.43 -4.66
N ALA A 37 -8.84 6.59 -4.41
CA ALA A 37 -7.56 7.00 -3.82
C ALA A 37 -6.39 6.76 -4.78
N GLU A 38 -5.29 7.47 -4.57
CA GLU A 38 -4.04 7.27 -5.30
C GLU A 38 -3.12 6.33 -4.52
N LEU A 39 -2.56 5.33 -5.20
CA LEU A 39 -1.54 4.43 -4.65
C LEU A 39 -0.16 4.84 -5.14
N ARG A 40 0.78 5.03 -4.22
CA ARG A 40 2.20 5.22 -4.52
C ARG A 40 3.03 4.20 -3.78
N TRP A 41 4.16 3.83 -4.37
CA TRP A 41 5.11 2.90 -3.76
C TRP A 41 6.48 3.54 -3.63
N ILE A 42 7.19 3.24 -2.55
CA ILE A 42 8.61 3.55 -2.42
C ILE A 42 9.39 2.28 -2.12
N ASN A 43 10.45 2.03 -2.91
CA ASN A 43 11.45 1.03 -2.57
C ASN A 43 12.39 1.62 -1.53
N MET A 44 12.55 0.96 -0.39
CA MET A 44 13.33 1.50 0.72
C MET A 44 14.85 1.46 0.49
N HIS A 45 15.33 0.62 -0.42
CA HIS A 45 16.75 0.59 -0.80
C HIS A 45 17.08 1.69 -1.81
N GLU A 46 16.22 1.90 -2.81
CA GLU A 46 16.47 2.88 -3.87
C GLU A 46 15.99 4.30 -3.50
N GLY A 47 15.07 4.43 -2.54
CA GLY A 47 14.45 5.70 -2.16
C GLY A 47 13.57 6.30 -3.25
N LYS A 48 13.18 5.51 -4.26
CA LYS A 48 12.45 5.99 -5.43
C LYS A 48 10.96 5.72 -5.32
N TRP A 49 10.17 6.78 -5.52
CA TRP A 49 8.72 6.68 -5.64
C TRP A 49 8.29 6.23 -7.03
N ILE A 50 7.32 5.33 -7.09
CA ILE A 50 6.64 4.92 -8.32
C ILE A 50 5.12 4.98 -8.14
N ASN A 51 4.42 5.20 -9.25
CA ASN A 51 2.96 5.26 -9.28
C ASN A 51 2.38 3.85 -9.29
N GLY A 52 1.53 3.53 -8.31
CA GLY A 52 0.81 2.25 -8.20
C GLY A 52 -0.60 2.29 -8.80
N GLY A 53 -1.04 3.45 -9.29
CA GLY A 53 -2.34 3.63 -9.92
C GLY A 53 -3.42 4.12 -8.97
N ARG A 54 -4.66 3.80 -9.32
CA ARG A 54 -5.86 4.27 -8.63
C ARG A 54 -6.56 3.09 -7.94
N ILE A 55 -6.95 3.33 -6.69
CA ILE A 55 -7.71 2.40 -5.85
C ILE A 55 -9.15 2.86 -5.79
N GLU A 56 -10.09 1.96 -6.03
CA GLU A 56 -11.51 2.19 -5.80
C GLU A 56 -11.91 1.71 -4.39
N PRO A 57 -12.94 2.31 -3.78
CA PRO A 57 -13.49 1.79 -2.52
C PRO A 57 -13.97 0.35 -2.67
N GLY A 58 -13.69 -0.48 -1.66
CA GLY A 58 -14.08 -1.89 -1.64
C GLY A 58 -12.96 -2.80 -1.15
N ARG A 59 -13.12 -4.11 -1.34
CA ARG A 59 -12.03 -5.08 -1.13
C ARG A 59 -11.14 -5.10 -2.37
N ILE A 60 -9.86 -4.81 -2.18
CA ILE A 60 -8.88 -4.73 -3.26
C ILE A 60 -7.65 -5.59 -2.94
N SER A 61 -7.04 -6.15 -3.98
CA SER A 61 -5.72 -6.78 -3.87
C SER A 61 -4.65 -5.74 -4.18
N VAL A 62 -3.72 -5.55 -3.25
CA VAL A 62 -2.57 -4.67 -3.40
C VAL A 62 -1.32 -5.53 -3.50
N GLN A 63 -0.72 -5.58 -4.68
CA GLN A 63 0.51 -6.33 -4.96
C GLN A 63 1.71 -5.37 -5.03
N THR A 64 2.84 -5.77 -4.44
CA THR A 64 4.08 -5.01 -4.57
C THR A 64 4.54 -4.96 -6.03
N PRO A 65 5.29 -3.91 -6.44
CA PRO A 65 5.83 -3.81 -7.80
C PRO A 65 6.84 -4.91 -8.15
N GLY A 66 7.41 -5.56 -7.14
CA GLY A 66 8.36 -6.66 -7.27
C GLY A 66 8.87 -7.07 -5.88
N ASP A 67 9.96 -7.84 -5.89
CA ASP A 67 10.63 -8.28 -4.67
C ASP A 67 11.31 -7.10 -3.94
N GLY A 68 11.63 -7.30 -2.66
CA GLY A 68 12.35 -6.36 -1.81
C GLY A 68 11.47 -5.58 -0.83
N LEU A 69 12.08 -4.59 -0.16
CA LEU A 69 11.42 -3.82 0.89
C LEU A 69 10.63 -2.64 0.28
N TRP A 70 9.31 -2.71 0.39
CA TRP A 70 8.39 -1.73 -0.18
C TRP A 70 7.49 -1.10 0.88
N MET A 71 7.20 0.20 0.69
CA MET A 71 6.07 0.83 1.37
C MET A 71 5.05 1.35 0.36
N ALA A 72 3.78 1.00 0.55
CA ALA A 72 2.66 1.63 -0.14
C ALA A 72 2.19 2.85 0.64
N LEU A 73 1.84 3.92 -0.08
CA LEU A 73 1.14 5.09 0.42
C LEU A 73 -0.18 5.22 -0.34
N VAL A 74 -1.29 5.14 0.39
CA VAL A 74 -2.65 5.35 -0.14
C VAL A 74 -3.11 6.75 0.26
N LEU A 75 -3.45 7.59 -0.72
CA LEU A 75 -3.89 8.97 -0.54
C LEU A 75 -5.34 9.13 -0.97
N ALA A 76 -6.23 9.34 -0.01
CA ALA A 76 -7.61 9.74 -0.29
C ALA A 76 -7.62 11.20 -0.79
N ARG A 77 -8.42 11.51 -1.82
CA ARG A 77 -8.64 12.88 -2.29
C ARG A 77 -9.93 13.46 -1.75
#